data_AF-A0A4Z1T3Z8-F1
#
_entry.id   AF-A0A4Z1T3Z8-F1
#
_cell.length_a   1.000
_cell.length_b   1.000
_cell.length_c   1.000
_cell.angle_alpha   90.00
_cell.angle_beta   90.00
_cell.angle_gamma   90.00
#
_symmetry.space_group_name_H-M   'P 1'
#
loop_
_entity.id
_entity.type
_entity.pdbx_description
1 polymer ?
#
loop_
_entity_poly.entity_id
_entity_poly.type
_entity_poly.pdbx_seq_one_letter_code
_entity_poly.pdbx_strand_id
1 'polypeptide(L)'
;MAQATSPGLDESPAALRREVHELRQKLFAAERRTTEVTNSLRDECARERARYRALEAKMDEFQLTTERHATRRIDDMMIEQRDLRSQLSWSKDRIRELERELDTLSHYASERINITRRMEIAESRVADLEATLNSERKQNLAGMAEQRANLELAHKKALEEAVEEALKKANESVSQETKLLREQNKSLQRSITLLKTHGPSTLGQSSGRGLTSIAHKGGSGATKGGLNRSRVTSQIAADLSHFAPGDVERYEEDVSRSLELRVGELGITIKTLQTKLEEQALVYKREKAEASTFIAGLITKFTKERNDLLFEIKSLEKLVYAKCKELYKIRTLAQLILQRRTDLEAFLAKVVAVQLDVTEKVLSPKRRSTYFPIDGVGRKSYGTSPARDRERSTSPLPIDVTKAILGTEPELQSPDQLPRTMVDMEAALNAPIKTQPTRSVEELSSEDALHMIRDWIRAFDMPL
;
A
#
# COMPACT_ATOMS: atom_id res chain seq x y z
N MET A 1 -62.61 -24.14 136.33
CA MET A 1 -62.93 -22.83 135.73
C MET A 1 -62.11 -22.68 134.45
N ALA A 2 -62.71 -22.04 133.43
CA ALA A 2 -62.32 -21.97 132.02
C ALA A 2 -62.62 -23.23 131.19
N GLN A 3 -63.86 -23.28 130.68
CA GLN A 3 -64.34 -24.16 129.62
C GLN A 3 -63.60 -23.86 128.31
N ALA A 4 -62.94 -24.85 127.74
CA ALA A 4 -62.58 -24.86 126.33
C ALA A 4 -63.77 -25.40 125.54
N THR A 5 -64.63 -24.49 125.07
CA THR A 5 -65.63 -24.79 124.03
C THR A 5 -64.91 -25.01 122.71
N SER A 6 -64.83 -26.26 122.26
CA SER A 6 -64.63 -26.62 120.86
C SER A 6 -65.83 -26.08 120.05
N PRO A 7 -65.63 -25.24 119.02
CA PRO A 7 -66.67 -25.02 118.02
C PRO A 7 -66.73 -26.25 117.12
N GLY A 8 -67.93 -26.82 117.01
CA GLY A 8 -68.23 -28.08 116.36
C GLY A 8 -67.90 -28.10 114.87
N LEU A 9 -67.29 -29.21 114.46
CA LEU A 9 -67.33 -29.75 113.11
C LEU A 9 -68.72 -30.37 112.87
N ASP A 10 -69.72 -29.52 112.61
CA ASP A 10 -71.02 -29.95 112.05
C ASP A 10 -71.15 -29.43 110.62
N GLU A 11 -70.17 -29.75 109.76
CA GLU A 11 -70.45 -29.77 108.32
C GLU A 11 -71.25 -31.03 108.02
N SER A 12 -72.53 -30.85 107.69
CA SER A 12 -73.41 -31.95 107.29
C SER A 12 -72.72 -32.84 106.25
N PRO A 13 -72.75 -34.19 106.37
CA PRO A 13 -72.15 -35.11 105.41
C PRO A 13 -72.69 -34.91 103.97
N ALA A 14 -73.80 -34.20 103.79
CA ALA A 14 -74.34 -33.81 102.49
C ALA A 14 -73.64 -32.58 101.86
N ALA A 15 -73.00 -31.70 102.64
CA ALA A 15 -72.24 -30.55 102.15
C ALA A 15 -70.88 -31.00 101.60
N LEU A 16 -70.14 -31.81 102.39
CA LEU A 16 -68.88 -32.42 101.96
C LEU A 16 -69.05 -33.31 100.71
N ARG A 17 -70.15 -34.05 100.59
CA ARG A 17 -70.45 -34.84 99.38
C ARG A 17 -70.67 -33.97 98.15
N ARG A 18 -71.32 -32.80 98.30
CA ARG A 18 -71.52 -31.83 97.21
C ARG A 18 -70.20 -31.19 96.80
N GLU A 19 -69.38 -30.77 97.76
CA GLU A 19 -68.06 -30.20 97.49
C GLU A 19 -67.13 -31.21 96.81
N VAL A 20 -67.09 -32.46 97.28
CA VAL A 20 -66.33 -33.54 96.62
C VAL A 20 -66.85 -33.79 95.20
N HIS A 21 -68.17 -33.70 94.96
CA HIS A 21 -68.72 -33.85 93.61
C HIS A 21 -68.33 -32.67 92.70
N GLU A 22 -68.41 -31.43 93.18
CA GLU A 22 -67.97 -30.24 92.45
C GLU A 22 -66.46 -30.26 92.17
N LEU A 23 -65.63 -30.67 93.13
CA LEU A 23 -64.19 -30.82 92.94
C LEU A 23 -63.87 -31.91 91.90
N ARG A 24 -64.60 -33.03 91.90
CA ARG A 24 -64.47 -34.07 90.86
C ARG A 24 -64.88 -33.56 89.48
N GLN A 25 -65.95 -32.77 89.38
CA GLN A 25 -66.36 -32.15 88.11
C GLN A 25 -65.32 -31.14 87.62
N LYS A 26 -64.77 -30.30 88.51
CA LYS A 26 -63.70 -29.34 88.20
C LYS A 26 -62.41 -30.06 87.78
N LEU A 27 -62.04 -31.15 88.47
CA LEU A 27 -60.89 -31.98 88.13
C LEU A 27 -61.06 -32.60 86.74
N PHE A 28 -62.21 -33.21 86.45
CA PHE A 28 -62.50 -33.79 85.14
C PHE A 28 -62.50 -32.75 84.02
N ALA A 29 -63.06 -31.56 84.28
CA ALA A 29 -63.02 -30.45 83.32
C ALA A 29 -61.58 -29.94 83.09
N ALA A 30 -60.75 -29.90 84.13
CA ALA A 30 -59.34 -29.54 84.02
C ALA A 30 -58.55 -30.59 83.24
N GLU A 31 -58.73 -31.88 83.55
CA GLU A 31 -58.13 -33.00 82.82
C GLU A 31 -58.50 -32.94 81.34
N ARG A 32 -59.78 -32.76 81.02
CA ARG A 32 -60.23 -32.61 79.64
C ARG A 32 -59.56 -31.42 78.93
N ARG A 33 -59.52 -30.24 79.56
CA ARG A 33 -58.80 -29.08 79.00
C ARG A 33 -57.32 -29.34 78.79
N THR A 34 -56.64 -30.03 79.72
CA THR A 34 -55.23 -30.39 79.55
C THR A 34 -55.02 -31.38 78.40
N THR A 35 -55.93 -32.34 78.20
CA THR A 35 -55.86 -33.25 77.05
C THR A 35 -56.13 -32.53 75.71
N GLU A 36 -57.06 -31.58 75.68
CA GLU A 36 -57.35 -30.78 74.49
C GLU A 36 -56.16 -29.87 74.13
N VAL A 37 -55.53 -29.21 75.11
CA VAL A 37 -54.33 -28.39 74.91
C VAL A 37 -53.13 -29.22 74.46
N THR A 38 -52.89 -30.38 75.08
CA THR A 38 -51.77 -31.25 74.69
C THR A 38 -51.94 -31.82 73.29
N ASN A 39 -53.17 -32.18 72.88
CA ASN A 39 -53.45 -32.59 71.51
C ASN A 39 -53.26 -31.43 70.52
N SER A 40 -53.72 -30.22 70.85
CA SER A 40 -53.49 -29.03 70.01
C SER A 40 -52.00 -28.74 69.80
N LEU A 41 -51.20 -28.79 70.87
CA LEU A 41 -49.74 -28.60 70.80
C LEU A 41 -49.06 -29.71 70.00
N ARG A 42 -49.54 -30.95 70.10
CA ARG A 42 -49.04 -32.08 69.31
C ARG A 42 -49.32 -31.90 67.82
N ASP A 43 -50.50 -31.41 67.47
CA ASP A 43 -50.89 -31.11 66.09
C ASP A 43 -50.12 -29.90 65.53
N GLU A 44 -49.90 -28.86 66.33
CA GLU A 44 -49.03 -27.74 65.98
C GLU A 44 -47.59 -28.19 65.75
N CYS A 45 -47.04 -29.01 66.66
CA CYS A 45 -45.71 -29.62 66.49
C CYS A 45 -45.63 -30.47 65.21
N ALA A 46 -46.69 -31.22 64.87
CA ALA A 46 -46.72 -32.02 63.65
C ALA A 46 -46.74 -31.13 62.39
N ARG A 47 -47.53 -30.04 62.41
CA ARG A 47 -47.57 -29.05 61.33
C ARG A 47 -46.22 -28.36 61.14
N GLU A 48 -45.56 -27.94 62.21
CA GLU A 48 -44.23 -27.32 62.13
C GLU A 48 -43.18 -28.30 61.60
N ARG A 49 -43.16 -29.56 62.06
CA ARG A 49 -42.27 -30.58 61.48
C ARG A 49 -42.52 -30.79 59.99
N ALA A 50 -43.78 -30.78 59.55
CA ALA A 50 -44.11 -30.89 58.12
C ALA A 50 -43.63 -29.66 57.33
N ARG A 51 -43.72 -28.45 57.90
CA ARG A 51 -43.17 -27.22 57.31
C ARG A 51 -41.65 -27.29 57.18
N TYR A 52 -40.94 -27.71 58.24
CA TYR A 52 -39.48 -27.89 58.18
C TYR A 52 -39.06 -28.91 57.13
N ARG A 53 -39.72 -30.07 57.07
CA ARG A 53 -39.46 -31.09 56.02
C ARG A 53 -39.70 -30.56 54.61
N ALA A 54 -40.74 -29.77 54.41
CA ALA A 54 -41.02 -29.15 53.12
C ALA A 54 -40.00 -28.07 52.75
N LEU A 55 -39.49 -27.32 53.74
CA LEU A 55 -38.43 -26.33 53.54
C LEU A 55 -37.10 -27.01 53.19
N GLU A 56 -36.73 -28.07 53.91
CA GLU A 56 -35.55 -28.90 53.61
C GLU A 56 -35.61 -29.44 52.18
N ALA A 57 -36.73 -30.03 51.77
CA ALA A 57 -36.91 -30.54 50.40
C ALA A 57 -36.76 -29.45 49.32
N LYS A 58 -37.26 -28.23 49.58
CA LYS A 58 -37.08 -27.08 48.67
C LYS A 58 -35.64 -26.59 48.62
N MET A 59 -34.92 -26.61 49.75
CA MET A 59 -33.51 -26.26 49.79
C MET A 59 -32.67 -27.27 48.99
N ASP A 60 -32.93 -28.57 49.16
CA ASP A 60 -32.23 -29.62 48.42
C ASP A 60 -32.48 -29.51 46.91
N GLU A 61 -33.73 -29.22 46.50
CA GLU A 61 -34.08 -28.97 45.10
C GLU A 61 -33.37 -27.73 44.53
N PHE A 62 -33.32 -26.64 45.30
CA PHE A 62 -32.60 -25.43 44.91
C PHE A 62 -31.08 -25.67 44.78
N GLN A 63 -30.49 -26.41 45.70
CA GLN A 63 -29.08 -26.80 45.62
C GLN A 63 -28.82 -27.67 44.39
N LEU A 64 -29.63 -28.70 44.16
CA LEU A 64 -29.45 -29.59 43.01
C LEU A 64 -29.61 -28.85 41.67
N THR A 65 -30.56 -27.93 41.56
CA THR A 65 -30.76 -27.15 40.33
C THR A 65 -29.62 -26.15 40.10
N THR A 66 -29.16 -25.46 41.15
CA THR A 66 -28.02 -24.54 41.05
C THR A 66 -26.72 -25.26 40.71
N GLU A 67 -26.45 -26.41 41.33
CA GLU A 67 -25.31 -27.27 40.98
C GLU A 67 -25.38 -27.74 39.53
N ARG A 68 -26.52 -28.25 39.07
CA ARG A 68 -26.69 -28.67 37.67
C ARG A 68 -26.47 -27.52 36.68
N HIS A 69 -26.97 -26.32 36.99
CA HIS A 69 -26.72 -25.14 36.16
C HIS A 69 -25.26 -24.72 36.16
N ALA A 70 -24.58 -24.79 37.31
CA ALA A 70 -23.15 -24.51 37.41
C ALA A 70 -22.31 -25.51 36.61
N THR A 71 -22.59 -26.82 36.72
CA THR A 71 -21.89 -27.86 35.97
C THR A 71 -22.07 -27.69 34.46
N ARG A 72 -23.31 -27.47 33.98
CA ARG A 72 -23.57 -27.22 32.56
C ARG A 72 -22.80 -26.01 32.04
N ARG A 73 -22.77 -24.92 32.81
CA ARG A 73 -22.01 -23.72 32.44
C ARG A 73 -20.51 -23.98 32.37
N ILE A 74 -19.97 -24.81 33.26
CA ILE A 74 -18.56 -25.23 33.22
C ILE A 74 -18.29 -26.05 31.95
N ASP A 75 -19.16 -27.01 31.62
CA ASP A 75 -19.02 -27.83 30.41
C ASP A 75 -19.07 -26.98 29.13
N ASP A 76 -20.01 -26.04 29.04
CA ASP A 76 -20.12 -25.10 27.92
C ASP A 76 -18.85 -24.25 27.77
N MET A 77 -18.32 -23.72 28.88
CA MET A 77 -17.05 -22.96 28.87
C MET A 77 -15.85 -23.83 28.49
N MET A 78 -15.83 -25.12 28.85
CA MET A 78 -14.77 -26.05 28.46
C MET A 78 -14.80 -26.35 26.97
N ILE A 79 -15.99 -26.49 26.37
CA ILE A 79 -16.17 -26.66 24.93
C ILE A 79 -15.69 -25.40 24.20
N GLU A 80 -16.13 -24.21 24.64
CA GLU A 80 -15.70 -22.94 24.06
C GLU A 80 -14.17 -22.76 24.15
N GLN A 81 -13.56 -23.11 25.29
CA GLN A 81 -12.11 -23.03 25.44
C GLN A 81 -11.38 -23.96 24.48
N ARG A 82 -11.92 -25.17 24.25
CA ARG A 82 -11.36 -26.12 23.28
C ARG A 82 -11.45 -25.59 21.86
N ASP A 83 -12.59 -25.03 21.48
CA ASP A 83 -12.80 -24.45 20.15
C ASP A 83 -11.89 -23.25 19.93
N LEU A 84 -11.77 -22.34 20.90
CA LEU A 84 -10.85 -21.20 20.83
C LEU A 84 -9.38 -21.65 20.69
N ARG A 85 -8.96 -22.71 21.39
CA ARG A 85 -7.62 -23.28 21.23
C ARG A 85 -7.41 -23.84 19.82
N SER A 86 -8.42 -24.50 19.25
CA SER A 86 -8.34 -25.02 17.88
C SER A 86 -8.23 -23.89 16.84
N GLN A 87 -9.04 -22.83 16.98
CA GLN A 87 -9.00 -21.65 16.12
C GLN A 87 -7.65 -20.92 16.24
N LEU A 88 -7.12 -20.80 17.46
CA LEU A 88 -5.80 -20.21 17.69
C LEU A 88 -4.69 -21.04 17.04
N SER A 89 -4.76 -22.38 17.12
CA SER A 89 -3.79 -23.25 16.45
C SER A 89 -3.84 -23.06 14.94
N TRP A 90 -5.04 -23.08 14.35
CA TRP A 90 -5.23 -22.87 12.92
C TRP A 90 -4.71 -21.49 12.46
N SER A 91 -5.01 -20.44 13.23
CA SER A 91 -4.49 -19.09 12.95
C SER A 91 -2.97 -19.02 13.02
N LYS A 92 -2.33 -19.69 13.98
CA LYS A 92 -0.86 -19.79 14.05
C LYS A 92 -0.27 -20.50 12.84
N ASP A 93 -0.88 -21.59 12.40
CA ASP A 93 -0.41 -22.33 11.22
C ASP A 93 -0.58 -21.49 9.95
N ARG A 94 -1.68 -20.74 9.84
CA ARG A 94 -1.89 -19.81 8.74
C ARG A 94 -0.87 -18.67 8.74
N ILE A 95 -0.53 -18.10 9.90
CA ILE A 95 0.52 -17.08 10.01
C ILE A 95 1.87 -17.63 9.53
N ARG A 96 2.24 -18.85 9.96
CA ARG A 96 3.50 -19.49 9.50
C ARG A 96 3.53 -19.72 8.00
N GLU A 97 2.38 -19.99 7.37
CA GLU A 97 2.27 -20.11 5.92
C GLU A 97 2.51 -18.77 5.23
N LEU A 98 1.86 -17.70 5.71
CA LEU A 98 2.07 -16.34 5.20
C LEU A 98 3.51 -15.84 5.40
N GLU A 99 4.17 -16.21 6.51
CA GLU A 99 5.59 -15.91 6.73
C GLU A 99 6.48 -16.58 5.67
N ARG A 100 6.20 -17.84 5.32
CA ARG A 100 6.93 -18.52 4.24
C ARG A 100 6.67 -17.88 2.88
N GLU A 101 5.44 -17.49 2.58
CA GLU A 101 5.12 -16.76 1.35
C GLU A 101 5.88 -15.43 1.28
N LEU A 102 5.96 -14.69 2.39
CA LEU A 102 6.71 -13.44 2.48
C LEU A 102 8.21 -13.66 2.22
N ASP A 103 8.80 -14.73 2.78
CA ASP A 103 10.19 -15.09 2.52
C ASP A 103 10.43 -15.40 1.03
N THR A 104 9.51 -16.12 0.38
CA THR A 104 9.61 -16.39 -1.07
C THR A 104 9.51 -15.10 -1.90
N LEU A 105 8.61 -14.18 -1.54
CA LEU A 105 8.48 -12.89 -2.22
C LEU A 105 9.73 -12.01 -2.03
N SER A 106 10.33 -12.04 -0.83
CA SER A 106 11.59 -11.37 -0.54
C SER A 106 12.74 -11.92 -1.40
N HIS A 107 12.78 -13.24 -1.58
CA HIS A 107 13.73 -13.88 -2.49
C HIS A 107 13.52 -13.43 -3.94
N TYR A 108 12.27 -13.45 -4.45
CA TYR A 108 11.95 -12.97 -5.79
C TYR A 108 12.31 -11.50 -6.01
N ALA A 109 12.07 -10.65 -5.01
CA ALA A 109 12.46 -9.24 -5.08
C ALA A 109 13.99 -9.08 -5.21
N SER A 110 14.75 -9.88 -4.48
CA SER A 110 16.21 -9.90 -4.53
C SER A 110 16.73 -10.40 -5.89
N GLU A 111 16.13 -11.46 -6.44
CA GLU A 111 16.44 -11.95 -7.79
C GLU A 111 16.14 -10.91 -8.85
N ARG A 112 15.00 -10.22 -8.75
CA ARG A 112 14.62 -9.14 -9.68
C ARG A 112 15.63 -8.00 -9.64
N ILE A 113 16.06 -7.56 -8.45
CA ILE A 113 17.10 -6.52 -8.31
C ILE A 113 18.40 -6.97 -8.99
N ASN A 114 18.81 -8.22 -8.80
CA ASN A 114 20.00 -8.78 -9.44
C ASN A 114 19.88 -8.82 -10.97
N ILE A 115 18.72 -9.22 -11.51
CA ILE A 115 18.47 -9.24 -12.95
C ILE A 115 18.48 -7.83 -13.52
N THR A 116 17.81 -6.87 -12.88
CA THR A 116 17.83 -5.46 -13.29
C THR A 116 19.25 -4.92 -13.33
N ARG A 117 20.06 -5.18 -12.30
CA ARG A 117 21.47 -4.76 -12.28
C ARG A 117 22.29 -5.40 -13.41
N ARG A 118 22.06 -6.67 -13.72
CA ARG A 118 22.74 -7.35 -14.85
C ARG A 118 22.32 -6.75 -16.19
N MET A 119 21.05 -6.35 -16.33
CA MET A 119 20.53 -5.67 -17.52
C MET A 119 21.16 -4.29 -17.68
N GLU A 120 21.25 -3.48 -16.61
CA GLU A 120 21.91 -2.17 -16.64
C GLU A 120 23.38 -2.26 -17.08
N ILE A 121 24.12 -3.27 -16.59
CA ILE A 121 25.51 -3.52 -17.01
C ILE A 121 25.58 -3.95 -18.49
N ALA A 122 24.62 -4.72 -18.97
CA ALA A 122 24.56 -5.11 -20.38
C ALA A 122 24.24 -3.91 -21.28
N GLU A 123 23.29 -3.06 -20.88
CA GLU A 123 22.93 -1.82 -21.58
C GLU A 123 24.12 -0.86 -21.65
N SER A 124 24.86 -0.67 -20.55
CA SER A 124 26.06 0.17 -20.56
C SER A 124 27.13 -0.38 -21.51
N ARG A 125 27.33 -1.70 -21.53
CA ARG A 125 28.29 -2.36 -22.42
C ARG A 125 27.90 -2.22 -23.89
N VAL A 126 26.60 -2.28 -24.21
CA VAL A 126 26.10 -2.03 -25.57
C VAL A 126 26.40 -0.60 -25.98
N ALA A 127 26.15 0.38 -25.12
CA ALA A 127 26.47 1.79 -25.39
C ALA A 127 27.97 2.01 -25.64
N ASP A 128 28.85 1.37 -24.85
CA ASP A 128 30.30 1.42 -25.06
C ASP A 128 30.72 0.81 -26.41
N LEU A 129 30.12 -0.32 -26.78
CA LEU A 129 30.37 -0.98 -28.07
C LEU A 129 29.86 -0.13 -29.26
N GLU A 130 28.74 0.55 -29.12
CA GLU A 130 28.24 1.48 -30.14
C GLU A 130 29.15 2.70 -30.29
N ALA A 131 29.67 3.23 -29.19
CA ALA A 131 30.63 4.34 -29.20
C ALA A 131 31.93 3.94 -29.90
N THR A 132 32.49 2.77 -29.58
CA THR A 132 33.69 2.24 -30.23
C THR A 132 33.46 1.98 -31.72
N LEU A 133 32.37 1.32 -32.10
CA LEU A 133 32.00 1.10 -33.51
C LEU A 133 31.88 2.44 -34.28
N ASN A 134 31.25 3.44 -33.68
CA ASN A 134 31.12 4.76 -34.30
C ASN A 134 32.48 5.47 -34.45
N SER A 135 33.39 5.29 -33.49
CA SER A 135 34.76 5.81 -33.58
C SER A 135 35.55 5.13 -34.70
N GLU A 136 35.47 3.80 -34.80
CA GLU A 136 36.12 3.01 -35.86
C GLU A 136 35.57 3.36 -37.24
N ARG A 137 34.25 3.52 -37.37
CA ARG A 137 33.63 3.98 -38.62
C ARG A 137 34.16 5.34 -39.06
N LYS A 138 34.27 6.30 -38.13
CA LYS A 138 34.85 7.62 -38.43
C LYS A 138 36.32 7.52 -38.84
N GLN A 139 37.10 6.70 -38.14
CA GLN A 139 38.51 6.47 -38.46
C GLN A 139 38.69 5.82 -39.85
N ASN A 140 37.88 4.82 -40.17
CA ASN A 140 37.91 4.16 -41.48
C ASN A 140 37.50 5.11 -42.61
N LEU A 141 36.45 5.93 -42.41
CA LEU A 141 36.06 6.95 -43.37
C LEU A 141 37.16 8.00 -43.57
N ALA A 142 37.81 8.44 -42.49
CA ALA A 142 38.94 9.34 -42.56
C ALA A 142 40.12 8.73 -43.33
N GLY A 143 40.48 7.47 -43.05
CA GLY A 143 41.54 6.75 -43.76
C GLY A 143 41.23 6.55 -45.25
N MET A 144 39.99 6.23 -45.60
CA MET A 144 39.53 6.15 -47.00
C MET A 144 39.63 7.51 -47.70
N ALA A 145 39.24 8.60 -47.02
CA ALA A 145 39.35 9.95 -47.57
C ALA A 145 40.82 10.37 -47.78
N GLU A 146 41.70 10.02 -46.85
CA GLU A 146 43.15 10.28 -46.96
C GLU A 146 43.78 9.49 -48.12
N GLN A 147 43.48 8.19 -48.24
CA GLN A 147 43.94 7.38 -49.37
C GLN A 147 43.47 7.95 -50.70
N ARG A 148 42.21 8.39 -50.78
CA ARG A 148 41.67 9.04 -51.98
C ARG A 148 42.40 10.35 -52.30
N ALA A 149 42.62 11.20 -51.30
CA ALA A 149 43.35 12.45 -51.49
C ALA A 149 44.80 12.20 -51.96
N ASN A 150 45.47 11.17 -51.43
CA ASN A 150 46.81 10.77 -51.84
C ASN A 150 46.84 10.26 -53.30
N LEU A 151 45.85 9.47 -53.70
CA LEU A 151 45.70 9.01 -55.09
C LEU A 151 45.43 10.18 -56.05
N GLU A 152 44.57 11.12 -55.67
CA GLU A 152 44.29 12.32 -56.46
C GLU A 152 45.54 13.21 -56.61
N LEU A 153 46.34 13.36 -55.55
CA LEU A 153 47.63 14.05 -55.60
C LEU A 153 48.64 13.34 -56.50
N ALA A 154 48.73 12.01 -56.41
CA ALA A 154 49.61 11.21 -57.27
C ALA A 154 49.21 11.33 -58.75
N HIS A 155 47.90 11.26 -59.06
CA HIS A 155 47.38 11.47 -60.41
C HIS A 155 47.69 12.87 -60.93
N LYS A 156 47.54 13.92 -60.10
CA LYS A 156 47.89 15.29 -60.49
C LYS A 156 49.37 15.43 -60.83
N LYS A 157 50.27 14.87 -59.99
CA LYS A 157 51.71 14.86 -60.27
C LYS A 157 52.04 14.12 -61.58
N ALA A 158 51.46 12.95 -61.80
CA ALA A 158 51.65 12.20 -63.04
C ALA A 158 51.16 12.98 -64.28
N LEU A 159 50.05 13.72 -64.16
CA LEU A 159 49.57 14.61 -65.21
C LEU A 159 50.51 15.79 -65.44
N GLU A 160 51.00 16.43 -64.39
CA GLU A 160 51.98 17.52 -64.48
C GLU A 160 53.27 17.06 -65.19
N GLU A 161 53.82 15.91 -64.79
CA GLU A 161 55.00 15.30 -65.42
C GLU A 161 54.75 14.97 -66.90
N ALA A 162 53.59 14.37 -67.22
CA ALA A 162 53.23 14.06 -68.61
C ALA A 162 53.06 15.32 -69.48
N VAL A 163 52.48 16.39 -68.92
CA VAL A 163 52.35 17.69 -69.61
C VAL A 163 53.71 18.33 -69.82
N GLU A 164 54.59 18.29 -68.83
CA GLU A 164 55.95 18.83 -68.95
C GLU A 164 56.77 18.07 -70.02
N GLU A 165 56.65 16.74 -70.06
CA GLU A 165 57.31 15.93 -71.09
C GLU A 165 56.73 16.21 -72.48
N ALA A 166 55.41 16.36 -72.61
CA ALA A 166 54.75 16.73 -73.87
C ALA A 166 55.18 18.13 -74.35
N LEU A 167 55.26 19.11 -73.44
CA LEU A 167 55.77 20.44 -73.74
C LEU A 167 57.23 20.40 -74.17
N LYS A 168 58.07 19.61 -73.50
CA LYS A 168 59.48 19.44 -73.88
C LYS A 168 59.62 18.85 -75.28
N LYS A 169 58.89 17.77 -75.60
CA LYS A 169 58.85 17.16 -76.94
C LYS A 169 58.36 18.14 -78.01
N ALA A 170 57.31 18.91 -77.70
CA ALA A 170 56.80 19.93 -78.60
C ALA A 170 57.84 21.04 -78.86
N ASN A 171 58.53 21.49 -77.82
CA ASN A 171 59.55 22.53 -77.91
C ASN A 171 60.79 22.05 -78.69
N GLU A 172 61.18 20.79 -78.52
CA GLU A 172 62.22 20.13 -79.33
C GLU A 172 61.81 20.05 -80.81
N SER A 173 60.55 19.68 -81.10
CA SER A 173 60.00 19.68 -82.46
C SER A 173 60.00 21.07 -83.10
N VAL A 174 59.54 22.10 -82.37
CA VAL A 174 59.57 23.49 -82.84
C VAL A 174 61.00 23.98 -83.06
N SER A 175 61.95 23.59 -82.22
CA SER A 175 63.37 23.90 -82.39
C SER A 175 63.96 23.24 -83.65
N GLN A 176 63.61 21.98 -83.92
CA GLN A 176 64.01 21.29 -85.15
C GLN A 176 63.38 21.94 -86.39
N GLU A 177 62.09 22.26 -86.35
CA GLU A 177 61.37 22.91 -87.45
C GLU A 177 61.92 24.32 -87.73
N THR A 178 62.21 25.11 -86.69
CA THR A 178 62.84 26.43 -86.85
C THR A 178 64.28 26.35 -87.36
N LYS A 179 65.03 25.28 -87.09
CA LYS A 179 66.34 25.03 -87.72
C LYS A 179 66.18 24.72 -89.20
N LEU A 180 65.26 23.84 -89.57
CA LEU A 180 64.94 23.50 -90.96
C LEU A 180 64.50 24.76 -91.74
N LEU A 181 63.61 25.58 -91.17
CA LEU A 181 63.19 26.84 -91.79
C LEU A 181 64.36 27.82 -91.96
N ARG A 182 65.29 27.89 -90.99
CA ARG A 182 66.53 28.69 -91.13
C ARG A 182 67.43 28.17 -92.24
N GLU A 183 67.59 26.85 -92.37
CA GLU A 183 68.38 26.23 -93.45
C GLU A 183 67.74 26.45 -94.83
N GLN A 184 66.43 26.28 -94.93
CA GLN A 184 65.66 26.60 -96.13
C GLN A 184 65.80 28.07 -96.51
N ASN A 185 65.71 28.99 -95.54
CA ASN A 185 65.94 30.42 -95.78
C ASN A 185 67.37 30.71 -96.28
N LYS A 186 68.40 30.06 -95.69
CA LYS A 186 69.78 30.19 -96.18
C LYS A 186 69.94 29.65 -97.60
N SER A 187 69.27 28.54 -97.93
CA SER A 187 69.28 27.96 -99.28
C SER A 187 68.58 28.89 -100.28
N LEU A 188 67.42 29.43 -99.91
CA LEU A 188 66.70 30.42 -100.70
C LEU A 188 67.54 31.68 -100.93
N GLN A 189 68.16 32.22 -99.88
CA GLN A 189 69.08 33.36 -100.01
C GLN A 189 70.21 33.05 -100.98
N ARG A 190 70.87 31.88 -100.89
CA ARG A 190 71.90 31.45 -101.85
C ARG A 190 71.37 31.37 -103.28
N SER A 191 70.18 30.81 -103.49
CA SER A 191 69.55 30.73 -104.82
C SER A 191 69.17 32.10 -105.38
N ILE A 192 68.74 33.05 -104.53
CA ILE A 192 68.49 34.45 -104.90
C ILE A 192 69.82 35.14 -105.27
N THR A 193 70.91 34.89 -104.55
CA THR A 193 72.24 35.42 -104.90
C THR A 193 72.70 34.88 -106.25
N LEU A 194 72.51 33.58 -106.52
CA LEU A 194 72.82 32.95 -107.82
C LEU A 194 72.00 33.53 -108.97
N LEU A 195 70.71 33.80 -108.76
CA LEU A 195 69.84 34.47 -109.73
C LEU A 195 70.24 35.94 -109.94
N LYS A 196 70.68 36.64 -108.89
CA LYS A 196 71.25 38.00 -109.00
C LYS A 196 72.60 38.02 -109.71
N THR A 197 73.38 36.94 -109.68
CA THR A 197 74.64 36.82 -110.46
C THR A 197 74.44 36.39 -111.91
N HIS A 198 73.22 35.96 -112.30
CA HIS A 198 72.87 35.51 -113.67
C HIS A 198 71.82 36.38 -114.39
N GLY A 199 71.74 37.68 -114.08
CA GLY A 199 71.08 38.67 -114.95
C GLY A 199 71.79 40.01 -114.84
N PRO A 200 72.23 40.65 -115.95
CA PRO A 200 71.53 40.78 -117.23
C PRO A 200 72.18 39.96 -118.35
N SER A 201 71.46 39.47 -119.37
CA SER A 201 71.33 40.15 -120.67
C SER A 201 70.56 39.25 -121.67
N THR A 202 69.82 39.90 -122.58
CA THR A 202 69.26 39.45 -123.89
C THR A 202 68.06 38.49 -123.87
N LEU A 203 66.83 38.93 -124.21
CA LEU A 203 66.25 39.25 -125.54
C LEU A 203 66.27 38.09 -126.56
N GLY A 204 65.10 37.42 -126.70
CA GLY A 204 64.38 37.34 -127.97
C GLY A 204 64.65 36.17 -128.93
N GLN A 205 63.58 35.37 -129.15
CA GLN A 205 63.20 34.63 -130.37
C GLN A 205 64.03 33.37 -130.75
N SER A 206 63.49 32.28 -131.30
CA SER A 206 62.12 31.74 -131.46
C SER A 206 62.20 30.39 -132.21
N SER A 207 61.17 29.53 -132.05
CA SER A 207 60.69 28.50 -133.00
C SER A 207 61.49 27.18 -133.15
N GLY A 208 60.89 25.97 -133.16
CA GLY A 208 59.48 25.56 -133.13
C GLY A 208 59.26 24.04 -133.36
N ARG A 209 57.97 23.63 -133.34
CA ARG A 209 57.31 22.34 -133.69
C ARG A 209 57.37 21.19 -132.67
N GLY A 210 56.28 20.48 -132.32
CA GLY A 210 54.84 20.58 -132.65
C GLY A 210 54.03 19.35 -132.19
N LEU A 211 52.71 19.54 -131.94
CA LEU A 211 51.53 18.61 -132.03
C LEU A 211 51.49 17.40 -131.05
N THR A 212 50.39 16.98 -130.37
CA THR A 212 48.94 16.92 -130.67
C THR A 212 48.01 16.97 -129.43
N SER A 213 46.72 17.23 -129.70
CA SER A 213 45.49 17.27 -128.88
C SER A 213 44.99 15.91 -128.31
N ILE A 214 44.25 15.92 -127.17
CA ILE A 214 42.97 15.20 -126.89
C ILE A 214 42.34 15.72 -125.57
N ALA A 215 41.01 15.75 -125.51
CA ALA A 215 40.16 16.31 -124.46
C ALA A 215 39.64 15.29 -123.41
N HIS A 216 39.29 15.84 -122.24
CA HIS A 216 38.26 15.48 -121.24
C HIS A 216 38.18 14.11 -120.49
N LYS A 217 37.88 14.30 -119.18
CA LYS A 217 37.22 13.47 -118.14
C LYS A 217 38.07 12.59 -117.21
N GLY A 218 38.06 12.99 -115.93
CA GLY A 218 37.79 12.10 -114.80
C GLY A 218 38.95 11.38 -114.14
N GLY A 219 39.23 11.75 -112.88
CA GLY A 219 39.66 10.81 -111.84
C GLY A 219 41.17 10.64 -111.57
N SER A 220 41.51 10.87 -110.28
CA SER A 220 42.52 10.14 -109.48
C SER A 220 44.03 10.43 -109.62
N GLY A 221 44.61 10.88 -108.50
CA GLY A 221 46.03 10.69 -108.08
C GLY A 221 47.00 11.82 -108.47
N ALA A 222 47.95 12.29 -107.66
CA ALA A 222 48.37 11.95 -106.30
C ALA A 222 49.18 13.15 -105.73
N THR A 223 48.77 13.65 -104.58
CA THR A 223 49.45 14.68 -103.80
C THR A 223 50.58 14.06 -102.96
N LYS A 224 51.84 14.32 -103.31
CA LYS A 224 52.99 14.01 -102.44
C LYS A 224 53.25 15.17 -101.49
N GLY A 225 52.45 15.23 -100.43
CA GLY A 225 52.56 16.20 -99.34
C GLY A 225 52.02 15.68 -98.00
N GLY A 226 51.88 14.36 -97.85
CA GLY A 226 51.33 13.73 -96.66
C GLY A 226 52.20 12.55 -96.23
N LEU A 227 53.29 12.81 -95.50
CA LEU A 227 54.11 11.72 -94.95
C LEU A 227 54.45 11.88 -93.46
N ASN A 228 54.19 13.03 -92.84
CA ASN A 228 54.49 13.21 -91.41
C ASN A 228 53.28 13.29 -90.47
N ARG A 229 52.05 13.52 -90.98
CA ARG A 229 50.83 13.15 -90.22
C ARG A 229 50.54 11.65 -90.29
N SER A 230 50.94 11.03 -91.40
CA SER A 230 51.24 9.61 -91.62
C SER A 230 51.73 8.91 -90.37
N ARG A 231 52.94 9.28 -89.94
CA ARG A 231 53.68 8.51 -88.95
C ARG A 231 53.12 8.58 -87.54
N VAL A 232 52.58 9.73 -87.10
CA VAL A 232 52.04 9.87 -85.74
C VAL A 232 50.62 9.34 -85.64
N THR A 233 49.79 9.50 -86.69
CA THR A 233 48.51 8.78 -86.75
C THR A 233 48.69 7.29 -87.01
N SER A 234 49.75 6.85 -87.70
CA SER A 234 50.08 5.44 -87.86
C SER A 234 50.86 4.85 -86.69
N GLN A 235 51.48 5.65 -85.81
CA GLN A 235 52.08 5.16 -84.56
C GLN A 235 51.03 5.10 -83.46
N ILE A 236 50.11 6.07 -83.38
CA ILE A 236 48.93 5.99 -82.51
C ILE A 236 47.98 4.89 -83.03
N ALA A 237 47.81 4.73 -84.34
CA ALA A 237 47.08 3.59 -84.90
C ALA A 237 47.89 2.27 -84.85
N ALA A 238 49.22 2.29 -84.73
CA ALA A 238 50.02 1.07 -84.50
C ALA A 238 49.96 0.63 -83.02
N ASP A 239 50.04 1.58 -82.10
CA ASP A 239 49.92 1.34 -80.65
C ASP A 239 48.45 1.04 -80.26
N LEU A 240 47.47 1.58 -80.99
CA LEU A 240 46.07 1.14 -80.96
C LEU A 240 45.78 -0.10 -81.84
N SER A 241 46.67 -0.50 -82.75
CA SER A 241 46.53 -1.77 -83.52
C SER A 241 46.98 -3.00 -82.75
N HIS A 242 47.57 -2.81 -81.56
CA HIS A 242 47.80 -3.89 -80.61
C HIS A 242 46.58 -4.21 -79.75
N PHE A 243 45.52 -3.40 -79.82
CA PHE A 243 44.18 -3.82 -79.44
C PHE A 243 43.42 -4.04 -80.75
N ALA A 244 43.13 -5.29 -81.08
CA ALA A 244 42.19 -5.54 -82.15
C ALA A 244 40.89 -4.79 -81.80
N PRO A 245 40.12 -4.26 -82.77
CA PRO A 245 38.82 -3.66 -82.47
C PRO A 245 37.90 -4.62 -81.68
N GLY A 246 38.11 -5.94 -81.82
CA GLY A 246 37.45 -6.95 -81.00
C GLY A 246 37.95 -7.09 -79.55
N ASP A 247 39.12 -6.57 -79.17
CA ASP A 247 39.66 -6.65 -77.80
C ASP A 247 39.06 -5.58 -76.88
N VAL A 248 38.74 -4.40 -77.41
CA VAL A 248 37.99 -3.36 -76.68
C VAL A 248 36.54 -3.80 -76.49
N GLU A 249 35.91 -4.34 -77.54
CA GLU A 249 34.56 -4.93 -77.44
C GLU A 249 34.52 -6.10 -76.46
N ARG A 250 35.54 -6.98 -76.44
CA ARG A 250 35.63 -8.07 -75.45
C ARG A 250 35.79 -7.56 -74.02
N TYR A 251 36.60 -6.52 -73.80
CA TYR A 251 36.77 -5.94 -72.47
C TYR A 251 35.49 -5.25 -71.99
N GLU A 252 34.78 -4.53 -72.87
CA GLU A 252 33.48 -3.95 -72.56
C GLU A 252 32.41 -5.02 -72.29
N GLU A 253 32.39 -6.11 -73.05
CA GLU A 253 31.52 -7.26 -72.81
C GLU A 253 31.84 -7.97 -71.49
N ASP A 254 33.12 -8.15 -71.16
CA ASP A 254 33.55 -8.80 -69.91
C ASP A 254 33.26 -7.92 -68.68
N VAL A 255 33.45 -6.60 -68.78
CA VAL A 255 33.04 -5.64 -67.74
C VAL A 255 31.51 -5.62 -67.59
N SER A 256 30.77 -5.66 -68.70
CA SER A 256 29.30 -5.71 -68.68
C SER A 256 28.79 -7.01 -68.06
N ARG A 257 29.35 -8.17 -68.43
CA ARG A 257 29.04 -9.46 -67.80
C ARG A 257 29.40 -9.49 -66.31
N SER A 258 30.53 -8.89 -65.92
CA SER A 258 30.95 -8.78 -64.52
C SER A 258 29.99 -7.90 -63.71
N LEU A 259 29.55 -6.76 -64.26
CA LEU A 259 28.56 -5.89 -63.64
C LEU A 259 27.18 -6.56 -63.56
N GLU A 260 26.74 -7.28 -64.59
CA GLU A 260 25.48 -8.04 -64.56
C GLU A 260 25.49 -9.13 -63.49
N LEU A 261 26.59 -9.89 -63.37
CA LEU A 261 26.78 -10.87 -62.30
C LEU A 261 26.72 -10.20 -60.92
N ARG A 262 27.40 -9.06 -60.76
CA ARG A 262 27.41 -8.30 -59.49
C ARG A 262 26.03 -7.75 -59.13
N VAL A 263 25.28 -7.26 -60.11
CA VAL A 263 23.89 -6.81 -59.94
C VAL A 263 22.99 -7.99 -59.58
N GLY A 264 23.20 -9.17 -60.18
CA GLY A 264 22.52 -10.41 -59.82
C GLY A 264 22.78 -10.83 -58.37
N GLU A 265 24.05 -10.85 -57.93
CA GLU A 265 24.45 -11.12 -56.54
C GLU A 265 23.83 -10.13 -55.55
N LEU A 266 23.84 -8.84 -55.89
CA LEU A 266 23.20 -7.80 -55.09
C LEU A 266 21.67 -7.97 -55.03
N GLY A 267 21.05 -8.39 -56.14
CA GLY A 267 19.61 -8.71 -56.17
C GLY A 267 19.24 -9.88 -55.26
N ILE A 268 20.08 -10.93 -55.21
CA ILE A 268 19.89 -12.09 -54.33
C ILE A 268 20.06 -11.69 -52.86
N THR A 269 21.07 -10.88 -52.55
CA THR A 269 21.33 -10.40 -51.18
C THR A 269 20.22 -9.48 -50.66
N ILE A 270 19.67 -8.60 -51.51
CA ILE A 270 18.51 -7.76 -51.16
C ILE A 270 17.29 -8.64 -50.84
N LYS A 271 16.99 -9.65 -51.67
CA LYS A 271 15.88 -10.57 -51.41
C LYS A 271 16.05 -11.34 -50.11
N THR A 272 17.26 -11.84 -49.82
CA THR A 272 17.52 -12.55 -48.56
C THR A 272 17.47 -11.65 -47.33
N LEU A 273 17.84 -10.38 -47.44
CA LEU A 273 17.68 -9.42 -46.35
C LEU A 273 16.20 -9.05 -46.13
N GLN A 274 15.42 -8.92 -47.20
CA GLN A 274 13.97 -8.69 -47.11
C GLN A 274 13.25 -9.85 -46.43
N THR A 275 13.54 -11.10 -46.79
CA THR A 275 12.93 -12.26 -46.12
C THR A 275 13.29 -12.34 -44.64
N LYS A 276 14.55 -12.07 -44.28
CA LYS A 276 14.98 -12.02 -42.87
C LYS A 276 14.27 -10.91 -42.09
N LEU A 277 14.03 -9.75 -42.73
CA LEU A 277 13.30 -8.64 -42.10
C LEU A 277 11.83 -9.02 -41.85
N GLU A 278 11.18 -9.68 -42.81
CA GLU A 278 9.80 -10.17 -42.68
C GLU A 278 9.67 -11.25 -41.59
N GLU A 279 10.62 -12.19 -41.53
CA GLU A 279 10.69 -13.20 -40.48
C GLU A 279 10.85 -12.57 -39.09
N GLN A 280 11.76 -11.59 -38.94
CA GLN A 280 11.93 -10.86 -37.67
C GLN A 280 10.67 -10.06 -37.28
N ALA A 281 9.99 -9.45 -38.26
CA ALA A 281 8.75 -8.72 -38.01
C ALA A 281 7.62 -9.65 -37.53
N LEU A 282 7.56 -10.89 -38.04
CA LEU A 282 6.62 -11.91 -37.59
C LEU A 282 6.93 -12.41 -36.17
N VAL A 283 8.21 -12.65 -35.86
CA VAL A 283 8.65 -13.03 -34.51
C VAL A 283 8.30 -11.95 -33.50
N TYR A 284 8.63 -10.69 -33.80
CA TYR A 284 8.29 -9.56 -32.93
C TYR A 284 6.78 -9.42 -32.69
N LYS A 285 5.95 -9.63 -33.72
CA LYS A 285 4.49 -9.61 -33.57
C LYS A 285 3.98 -10.73 -32.65
N ARG A 286 4.54 -11.93 -32.73
CA ARG A 286 4.19 -13.04 -31.81
C ARG A 286 4.60 -12.73 -30.38
N GLU A 287 5.86 -12.35 -30.16
CA GLU A 287 6.37 -12.02 -28.83
C GLU A 287 5.58 -10.87 -28.20
N LYS A 288 5.22 -9.85 -28.98
CA LYS A 288 4.36 -8.76 -28.51
C LYS A 288 2.97 -9.26 -28.10
N ALA A 289 2.38 -10.18 -28.85
CA ALA A 289 1.08 -10.75 -28.51
C ALA A 289 1.17 -11.61 -27.24
N GLU A 290 2.18 -12.45 -27.11
CA GLU A 290 2.45 -13.26 -25.91
C GLU A 290 2.67 -12.38 -24.67
N ALA A 291 3.54 -11.37 -24.77
CA ALA A 291 3.78 -10.40 -23.71
C ALA A 291 2.49 -9.66 -23.32
N SER A 292 1.68 -9.23 -24.29
CA SER A 292 0.39 -8.58 -24.01
C SER A 292 -0.58 -9.50 -23.29
N THR A 293 -0.67 -10.78 -23.67
CA THR A 293 -1.53 -11.75 -22.98
C THR A 293 -1.05 -12.05 -21.56
N PHE A 294 0.26 -12.14 -21.37
CA PHE A 294 0.88 -12.32 -20.06
C PHE A 294 0.60 -11.12 -19.14
N ILE A 295 0.80 -9.90 -19.63
CA ILE A 295 0.50 -8.67 -18.88
C ILE A 295 -0.98 -8.59 -18.52
N ALA A 296 -1.89 -8.91 -19.44
CA ALA A 296 -3.32 -8.96 -19.16
C ALA A 296 -3.67 -10.00 -18.08
N GLY A 297 -3.02 -11.17 -18.11
CA GLY A 297 -3.14 -12.21 -17.08
C GLY A 297 -2.65 -11.75 -15.70
N LEU A 298 -1.55 -10.98 -15.65
CA LEU A 298 -1.04 -10.37 -14.42
C LEU A 298 -2.01 -9.32 -13.86
N ILE A 299 -2.52 -8.42 -14.71
CA ILE A 299 -3.46 -7.37 -14.28
C ILE A 299 -4.73 -7.99 -13.71
N THR A 300 -5.27 -9.04 -14.34
CA THR A 300 -6.47 -9.74 -13.85
C THR A 300 -6.22 -10.42 -12.51
N LYS A 301 -5.07 -11.08 -12.31
CA LYS A 301 -4.67 -11.64 -11.00
C LYS A 301 -4.55 -10.56 -9.93
N PHE A 302 -3.81 -9.49 -10.18
CA PHE A 302 -3.67 -8.37 -9.23
C PHE A 302 -5.02 -7.72 -8.89
N THR A 303 -5.89 -7.58 -9.88
CA THR A 303 -7.22 -6.98 -9.65
C THR A 303 -8.08 -7.88 -8.77
N LYS A 304 -7.99 -9.20 -8.95
CA LYS A 304 -8.68 -10.18 -8.10
C LYS A 304 -8.14 -10.14 -6.67
N GLU A 305 -6.82 -10.25 -6.49
CA GLU A 305 -6.19 -10.18 -5.16
C GLU A 305 -6.52 -8.86 -4.44
N ARG A 306 -6.48 -7.73 -5.16
CA ARG A 306 -6.88 -6.44 -4.60
C ARG A 306 -8.32 -6.46 -4.09
N ASN A 307 -9.24 -7.08 -4.83
CA ASN A 307 -10.65 -7.16 -4.44
C ASN A 307 -10.86 -8.13 -3.26
N ASP A 308 -10.14 -9.24 -3.23
CA ASP A 308 -10.17 -10.22 -2.13
C ASP A 308 -9.66 -9.58 -0.82
N LEU A 309 -8.53 -8.86 -0.88
CA LEU A 309 -8.00 -8.10 0.26
C LEU A 309 -8.95 -6.99 0.71
N LEU A 310 -9.58 -6.26 -0.22
CA LEU A 310 -10.60 -5.26 0.10
C LEU A 310 -11.80 -5.86 0.83
N PHE A 311 -12.20 -7.09 0.46
CA PHE A 311 -13.26 -7.81 1.14
C PHE A 311 -12.82 -8.25 2.55
N GLU A 312 -11.60 -8.77 2.68
CA GLU A 312 -11.04 -9.17 3.96
C GLU A 312 -10.92 -7.99 4.93
N ILE A 313 -10.40 -6.84 4.48
CA ILE A 313 -10.33 -5.60 5.27
C ILE A 313 -11.73 -5.20 5.77
N LYS A 314 -12.75 -5.20 4.89
CA LYS A 314 -14.13 -4.89 5.30
C LYS A 314 -14.70 -5.88 6.31
N SER A 315 -14.31 -7.16 6.23
CA SER A 315 -14.73 -8.18 7.20
C SER A 315 -14.06 -7.97 8.56
N LEU A 316 -12.77 -7.61 8.57
CA LEU A 316 -12.01 -7.28 9.76
C LEU A 316 -12.54 -6.00 10.42
N GLU A 317 -12.86 -4.97 9.65
CA GLU A 317 -13.49 -3.73 10.16
C GLU A 317 -14.80 -4.04 10.90
N LYS A 318 -15.64 -4.92 10.35
CA LYS A 318 -16.89 -5.34 11.02
C LYS A 318 -16.61 -6.09 12.33
N LEU A 319 -15.62 -6.98 12.33
CA LEU A 319 -15.23 -7.73 13.52
C LEU A 319 -14.67 -6.82 14.61
N VAL A 320 -13.79 -5.89 14.23
CA VAL A 320 -13.23 -4.87 15.14
C VAL A 320 -14.36 -4.02 15.71
N TYR A 321 -15.29 -3.52 14.88
CA TYR A 321 -16.44 -2.76 15.37
C TYR A 321 -17.29 -3.56 16.37
N ALA A 322 -17.55 -4.85 16.10
CA ALA A 322 -18.27 -5.71 17.03
C ALA A 322 -17.53 -5.87 18.37
N LYS A 323 -16.21 -6.02 18.35
CA LYS A 323 -15.40 -6.11 19.58
C LYS A 323 -15.34 -4.79 20.34
N CYS A 324 -15.15 -3.67 19.64
CA CYS A 324 -15.21 -2.33 20.24
C CYS A 324 -16.58 -2.06 20.87
N LYS A 325 -17.68 -2.52 20.26
CA LYS A 325 -19.03 -2.43 20.83
C LYS A 325 -19.16 -3.19 22.16
N GLU A 326 -18.60 -4.41 22.25
CA GLU A 326 -18.60 -5.16 23.52
C GLU A 326 -17.73 -4.48 24.59
N LEU A 327 -16.55 -3.97 24.21
CA LEU A 327 -15.71 -3.17 25.11
C LEU A 327 -16.44 -1.92 25.61
N TYR A 328 -17.21 -1.27 24.74
CA TYR A 328 -17.99 -0.10 25.10
C TYR A 328 -19.06 -0.44 26.14
N LYS A 329 -19.78 -1.56 25.98
CA LYS A 329 -20.73 -2.04 27.01
C LYS A 329 -20.04 -2.29 28.36
N ILE A 330 -18.90 -2.97 28.35
CA ILE A 330 -18.12 -3.25 29.57
C ILE A 330 -17.69 -1.95 30.24
N ARG A 331 -17.21 -0.98 29.44
CA ARG A 331 -16.82 0.34 29.92
C ARG A 331 -18.01 1.08 30.55
N THR A 332 -19.19 1.06 29.93
CA THR A 332 -20.39 1.68 30.48
C THR A 332 -20.81 1.02 31.81
N LEU A 333 -20.72 -0.31 31.91
CA LEU A 333 -20.95 -1.01 33.17
C LEU A 333 -19.93 -0.62 34.25
N ALA A 334 -18.64 -0.53 33.89
CA ALA A 334 -17.59 -0.10 34.80
C ALA A 334 -17.82 1.34 35.29
N GLN A 335 -18.25 2.25 34.41
CA GLN A 335 -18.62 3.62 34.77
C GLN A 335 -19.80 3.64 35.74
N LEU A 336 -20.82 2.81 35.53
CA LEU A 336 -21.98 2.73 36.42
C LEU A 336 -21.61 2.17 37.81
N ILE A 337 -20.75 1.16 37.86
CA ILE A 337 -20.23 0.61 39.13
C ILE A 337 -19.42 1.67 39.87
N LEU A 338 -18.49 2.36 39.17
CA LEU A 338 -17.70 3.44 39.76
C LEU A 338 -18.59 4.57 40.27
N GLN A 339 -19.64 4.93 39.51
CA GLN A 339 -20.58 5.96 39.91
C GLN A 339 -21.34 5.58 41.19
N ARG A 340 -21.87 4.35 41.26
CA ARG A 340 -22.52 3.85 42.49
C ARG A 340 -21.56 3.79 43.67
N ARG A 341 -20.30 3.42 43.44
CA ARG A 341 -19.27 3.46 44.48
C ARG A 341 -19.02 4.89 44.98
N THR A 342 -18.83 5.85 44.08
CA THR A 342 -18.64 7.27 44.44
C THR A 342 -19.84 7.81 45.22
N ASP A 343 -21.06 7.45 44.82
CA ASP A 343 -22.30 7.82 45.51
C ASP A 343 -22.37 7.22 46.92
N LEU A 344 -22.01 5.94 47.07
CA LEU A 344 -21.93 5.27 48.37
C LEU A 344 -20.86 5.89 49.28
N GLU A 345 -19.67 6.18 48.75
CA GLU A 345 -18.59 6.84 49.49
C GLU A 345 -19.03 8.24 49.97
N ALA A 346 -19.70 9.02 49.13
CA ALA A 346 -20.24 10.33 49.50
C ALA A 346 -21.37 10.23 50.54
N PHE A 347 -22.27 9.25 50.40
CA PHE A 347 -23.32 8.97 51.37
C PHE A 347 -22.74 8.56 52.73
N LEU A 348 -21.78 7.64 52.76
CA LEU A 348 -21.10 7.20 53.98
C LEU A 348 -20.31 8.34 54.63
N ALA A 349 -19.65 9.20 53.85
CA ALA A 349 -18.95 10.37 54.37
C ALA A 349 -19.91 11.31 55.13
N LYS A 350 -21.14 11.50 54.63
CA LYS A 350 -22.17 12.29 55.33
C LYS A 350 -22.61 11.64 56.65
N VAL A 351 -22.78 10.32 56.66
CA VAL A 351 -23.15 9.54 57.86
C VAL A 351 -22.05 9.60 58.92
N VAL A 352 -20.80 9.37 58.52
CA VAL A 352 -19.63 9.43 59.41
C VAL A 352 -19.44 10.84 59.96
N ALA A 353 -19.62 11.88 59.12
CA ALA A 353 -19.53 13.26 59.57
C ALA A 353 -20.51 13.56 60.71
N VAL A 354 -21.77 13.11 60.62
CA VAL A 354 -22.74 13.32 61.72
C VAL A 354 -22.40 12.49 62.94
N GLN A 355 -21.94 11.25 62.77
CA GLN A 355 -21.50 10.41 63.89
C GLN A 355 -20.36 11.09 64.67
N LEU A 356 -19.40 11.69 63.95
CA LEU A 356 -18.28 12.45 64.52
C LEU A 356 -18.74 13.76 65.18
N ASP A 357 -19.65 14.49 64.54
CA ASP A 357 -20.24 15.74 65.05
C ASP A 357 -21.07 15.50 66.33
N VAL A 358 -21.73 14.34 66.43
CA VAL A 358 -22.40 13.85 67.65
C VAL A 358 -21.38 13.50 68.72
N THR A 359 -20.27 12.82 68.38
CA THR A 359 -19.22 12.52 69.37
C THR A 359 -18.48 13.76 69.87
N GLU A 360 -18.24 14.78 69.04
CA GLU A 360 -17.67 16.06 69.48
C GLU A 360 -18.63 16.83 70.40
N LYS A 361 -19.93 16.86 70.08
CA LYS A 361 -20.97 17.47 70.93
C LYS A 361 -21.19 16.72 72.25
N VAL A 362 -20.96 15.41 72.28
CA VAL A 362 -21.04 14.58 73.50
C VAL A 362 -19.76 14.71 74.35
N LEU A 363 -18.59 14.92 73.74
CA LEU A 363 -17.31 15.10 74.43
C LEU A 363 -17.02 16.55 74.85
N SER A 364 -17.77 17.54 74.37
CA SER A 364 -17.63 18.94 74.78
C SER A 364 -18.89 19.51 75.44
N PRO A 365 -19.04 19.37 76.77
CA PRO A 365 -20.07 20.11 77.49
C PRO A 365 -19.71 21.61 77.51
N LYS A 366 -20.61 22.43 76.95
CA LYS A 366 -20.65 23.89 76.99
C LYS A 366 -19.72 24.54 78.03
N ARG A 367 -18.66 25.21 77.58
CA ARG A 367 -18.12 26.38 78.28
C ARG A 367 -18.41 27.64 77.48
N ARG A 368 -19.50 28.33 77.86
CA ARG A 368 -19.60 29.78 77.71
C ARG A 368 -18.59 30.38 78.69
N SER A 369 -17.57 31.09 78.19
CA SER A 369 -16.83 32.05 79.01
C SER A 369 -16.37 33.21 78.14
N THR A 370 -16.78 34.39 78.59
CA THR A 370 -16.57 35.73 78.04
C THR A 370 -15.21 36.26 78.47
N TYR A 371 -14.27 36.47 77.54
CA TYR A 371 -13.20 37.48 77.66
C TYR A 371 -12.73 37.91 76.25
N PHE A 372 -12.43 39.20 76.13
CA PHE A 372 -12.27 40.02 74.92
C PHE A 372 -11.05 39.65 74.00
N PRO A 373 -10.97 40.24 72.78
CA PRO A 373 -10.27 39.73 71.60
C PRO A 373 -8.88 40.35 71.38
N ILE A 374 -8.05 39.72 70.55
CA ILE A 374 -6.97 40.40 69.81
C ILE A 374 -6.90 39.87 68.37
N ASP A 375 -7.04 40.81 67.45
CA ASP A 375 -6.83 40.73 66.00
C ASP A 375 -5.39 40.36 65.60
N GLY A 376 -5.25 39.75 64.43
CA GLY A 376 -3.96 39.50 63.78
C GLY A 376 -4.10 38.65 62.52
N VAL A 377 -4.92 39.09 61.56
CA VAL A 377 -4.46 39.59 60.24
C VAL A 377 -3.69 38.55 59.40
N GLY A 378 -4.38 38.06 58.37
CA GLY A 378 -3.81 37.25 57.29
C GLY A 378 -4.82 36.99 56.16
N ARG A 379 -5.58 38.02 55.75
CA ARG A 379 -6.50 37.99 54.60
C ARG A 379 -5.75 37.73 53.29
N LYS A 380 -6.36 36.95 52.39
CA LYS A 380 -6.60 37.36 51.00
C LYS A 380 -7.86 36.67 50.44
N SER A 381 -8.83 37.52 50.11
CA SER A 381 -10.07 37.35 49.31
C SER A 381 -9.78 36.84 47.90
N TYR A 382 -10.70 36.32 47.08
CA TYR A 382 -12.01 36.79 46.60
C TYR A 382 -12.82 35.53 46.16
N GLY A 383 -14.15 35.45 46.18
CA GLY A 383 -15.13 36.39 45.69
C GLY A 383 -16.55 35.85 45.89
N THR A 384 -17.43 36.74 46.31
CA THR A 384 -18.85 36.54 46.59
C THR A 384 -19.68 36.73 45.32
N SER A 385 -20.71 35.90 45.14
CA SER A 385 -21.94 36.26 44.42
C SER A 385 -23.10 35.36 44.84
N PRO A 386 -24.33 35.85 44.75
CA PRO A 386 -25.24 35.91 45.90
C PRO A 386 -26.26 34.78 45.94
N ALA A 387 -26.82 34.62 47.14
CA ALA A 387 -28.00 33.83 47.43
C ALA A 387 -29.12 34.14 46.42
N ARG A 388 -29.63 33.08 45.77
CA ARG A 388 -30.95 33.09 45.18
C ARG A 388 -31.89 32.40 46.15
N ASP A 389 -32.80 33.20 46.69
CA ASP A 389 -34.05 32.73 47.26
C ASP A 389 -34.74 31.82 46.24
N ARG A 390 -34.87 30.54 46.60
CA ARG A 390 -35.87 29.66 46.00
C ARG A 390 -36.79 29.20 47.11
N GLU A 391 -37.92 29.90 47.11
CA GLU A 391 -39.20 29.57 47.67
C GLU A 391 -39.37 28.06 47.91
N ARG A 392 -39.69 27.73 49.16
CA ARG A 392 -40.33 26.48 49.53
C ARG A 392 -41.63 26.36 48.77
N SER A 393 -41.62 25.61 47.67
CA SER A 393 -42.82 25.04 47.08
C SER A 393 -43.15 23.74 47.83
N THR A 394 -44.35 23.72 48.39
CA THR A 394 -45.00 22.65 49.13
C THR A 394 -45.33 21.45 48.23
N SER A 395 -44.79 20.27 48.59
CA SER A 395 -45.31 18.89 48.40
C SER A 395 -45.62 18.41 46.96
N PRO A 396 -45.24 17.16 46.57
CA PRO A 396 -45.72 15.95 47.25
C PRO A 396 -44.68 14.82 47.41
N LEU A 397 -44.81 14.10 48.53
CA LEU A 397 -44.49 12.68 48.77
C LEU A 397 -43.08 12.13 48.44
N PRO A 398 -42.55 11.25 49.31
CA PRO A 398 -41.20 10.72 49.21
C PRO A 398 -41.13 9.69 48.08
N ILE A 399 -40.60 10.09 46.93
CA ILE A 399 -40.14 9.13 45.93
C ILE A 399 -38.84 8.54 46.46
N ASP A 400 -38.98 7.49 47.26
CA ASP A 400 -38.18 6.28 47.23
C ASP A 400 -36.68 6.52 46.91
N VAL A 401 -35.99 7.29 47.77
CA VAL A 401 -34.52 7.49 47.69
C VAL A 401 -33.79 6.14 47.78
N THR A 402 -34.41 5.16 48.44
CA THR A 402 -34.07 3.74 48.40
C THR A 402 -34.07 3.12 46.99
N LYS A 403 -35.01 3.48 46.11
CA LYS A 403 -34.97 3.08 44.69
C LYS A 403 -33.90 3.82 43.89
N ALA A 404 -33.63 5.09 44.19
CA ALA A 404 -32.56 5.83 43.53
C ALA A 404 -31.16 5.25 43.87
N ILE A 405 -30.97 4.74 45.09
CA ILE A 405 -29.71 4.18 45.55
C ILE A 405 -29.57 2.68 45.21
N LEU A 406 -30.67 1.90 45.20
CA LEU A 406 -30.61 0.43 45.07
C LEU A 406 -31.61 -0.21 44.09
N GLY A 407 -32.55 0.55 43.52
CA GLY A 407 -33.73 0.00 42.84
C GLY A 407 -34.02 0.65 41.49
N THR A 408 -33.04 0.62 40.59
CA THR A 408 -33.29 0.48 39.15
C THR A 408 -32.40 -0.65 38.68
N GLU A 409 -33.00 -1.70 38.13
CA GLU A 409 -32.29 -2.56 37.19
C GLU A 409 -31.65 -1.62 36.17
N PRO A 410 -30.38 -1.80 35.79
CA PRO A 410 -29.84 -1.04 34.68
C PRO A 410 -30.67 -1.46 33.47
N GLU A 411 -31.64 -0.63 33.07
CA GLU A 411 -32.04 -0.59 31.66
C GLU A 411 -30.73 -0.35 30.92
N LEU A 412 -30.18 -1.43 30.37
CA LEU A 412 -29.16 -1.40 29.34
C LEU A 412 -29.64 -0.34 28.36
N GLN A 413 -28.93 0.80 28.34
CA GLN A 413 -29.27 1.97 27.55
C GLN A 413 -29.83 1.53 26.19
N SER A 414 -31.01 2.06 25.86
CA SER A 414 -31.67 1.82 24.59
C SER A 414 -30.66 1.98 23.43
N PRO A 415 -30.80 1.21 22.35
CA PRO A 415 -29.82 1.12 21.26
C PRO A 415 -29.48 2.45 20.56
N ASP A 416 -30.18 3.54 20.88
CA ASP A 416 -29.98 4.89 20.34
C ASP A 416 -28.78 5.66 20.92
N GLN A 417 -28.11 5.18 21.98
CA GLN A 417 -26.92 5.83 22.55
C GLN A 417 -25.57 5.22 22.14
N LEU A 418 -25.58 4.21 21.26
CA LEU A 418 -24.35 3.59 20.77
C LEU A 418 -23.60 4.49 19.75
N PRO A 419 -22.27 4.61 19.84
CA PRO A 419 -21.47 5.30 18.84
C PRO A 419 -21.70 4.69 17.44
N ARG A 420 -22.09 5.55 16.48
CA ARG A 420 -22.53 5.11 15.14
C ARG A 420 -21.38 4.80 14.19
N THR A 421 -20.19 5.34 14.44
CA THR A 421 -18.99 5.11 13.62
C THR A 421 -17.84 4.51 14.45
N MET A 422 -16.86 3.89 13.79
CA MET A 422 -15.64 3.39 14.43
C MET A 422 -14.84 4.51 15.14
N VAL A 423 -14.82 5.70 14.54
CA VAL A 423 -14.12 6.87 15.10
C VAL A 423 -14.80 7.34 16.38
N ASP A 424 -16.13 7.42 16.38
CA ASP A 424 -16.89 7.77 17.59
C ASP A 424 -16.72 6.71 18.69
N MET A 425 -16.66 5.43 18.30
CA MET A 425 -16.46 4.30 19.21
C MET A 425 -15.08 4.37 19.87
N GLU A 426 -14.03 4.64 19.10
CA GLU A 426 -12.67 4.81 19.59
C GLU A 426 -12.55 6.01 20.54
N ALA A 427 -13.11 7.17 20.15
CA ALA A 427 -13.13 8.36 21.00
C ALA A 427 -13.85 8.10 22.34
N ALA A 428 -14.99 7.40 22.31
CA ALA A 428 -15.76 7.09 23.50
C ALA A 428 -15.06 6.06 24.41
N LEU A 429 -14.36 5.08 23.83
CA LEU A 429 -13.54 4.11 24.57
C LEU A 429 -12.30 4.74 25.22
N ASN A 430 -11.69 5.72 24.55
CA ASN A 430 -10.47 6.38 25.02
C ASN A 430 -10.73 7.55 25.99
N ALA A 431 -11.97 8.04 26.08
CA ALA A 431 -12.32 9.08 27.05
C ALA A 431 -12.01 8.61 28.49
N PRO A 432 -11.64 9.49 29.43
CA PRO A 432 -11.54 9.11 30.84
C PRO A 432 -12.93 8.92 31.45
N ILE A 433 -13.13 7.89 32.28
CA ILE A 433 -14.34 7.76 33.10
C ILE A 433 -14.23 8.76 34.25
N LYS A 434 -15.15 9.73 34.30
CA LYS A 434 -15.25 10.70 35.40
C LYS A 434 -16.53 10.41 36.17
N THR A 435 -16.42 10.23 37.47
CA THR A 435 -17.57 10.08 38.38
C THR A 435 -17.57 11.22 39.38
N GLN A 436 -18.75 11.76 39.65
CA GLN A 436 -19.01 12.76 40.69
C GLN A 436 -20.28 12.34 41.42
N PRO A 437 -20.39 12.55 42.73
CA PRO A 437 -21.57 12.15 43.48
C PRO A 437 -22.86 12.62 42.78
N THR A 438 -23.85 11.74 42.65
CA THR A 438 -25.11 12.13 42.01
C THR A 438 -25.77 13.24 42.81
N ARG A 439 -26.41 14.17 42.09
CA ARG A 439 -27.07 15.33 42.69
C ARG A 439 -28.06 14.95 43.80
N SER A 440 -28.74 13.82 43.66
CA SER A 440 -29.62 13.24 44.69
C SER A 440 -28.87 12.89 45.98
N VAL A 441 -27.65 12.36 45.88
CA VAL A 441 -26.79 12.07 47.04
C VAL A 441 -26.18 13.37 47.58
N GLU A 442 -25.82 14.33 46.73
CA GLU A 442 -25.31 15.63 47.15
C GLU A 442 -26.35 16.48 47.90
N GLU A 443 -27.60 16.47 47.45
CA GLU A 443 -28.72 17.20 48.06
C GLU A 443 -29.29 16.51 49.31
N LEU A 444 -28.96 15.24 49.54
CA LEU A 444 -29.40 14.49 50.72
C LEU A 444 -28.82 15.12 52.00
N SER A 445 -29.68 15.48 52.96
CA SER A 445 -29.20 15.98 54.25
C SER A 445 -28.59 14.85 55.07
N SER A 446 -27.63 15.19 55.94
CA SER A 446 -26.96 14.17 56.74
C SER A 446 -27.85 13.55 57.82
N GLU A 447 -28.91 14.25 58.25
CA GLU A 447 -29.95 13.72 59.13
C GLU A 447 -30.82 12.70 58.39
N ASP A 448 -31.24 13.01 57.15
CA ASP A 448 -32.02 12.09 56.32
C ASP A 448 -31.22 10.81 56.01
N ALA A 449 -29.92 10.93 55.75
CA ALA A 449 -29.04 9.78 55.53
C ALA A 449 -28.99 8.82 56.73
N LEU A 450 -28.95 9.36 57.96
CA LEU A 450 -28.98 8.56 59.18
C LEU A 450 -30.35 7.92 59.43
N HIS A 451 -31.43 8.65 59.15
CA HIS A 451 -32.78 8.11 59.22
C HIS A 451 -32.96 6.94 58.26
N MET A 452 -32.47 7.07 57.03
CA MET A 452 -32.49 5.98 56.05
C MET A 452 -31.74 4.74 56.54
N ILE A 453 -30.52 4.87 57.09
CA ILE A 453 -29.78 3.72 57.66
C ILE A 453 -30.54 3.10 58.83
N ARG A 454 -31.09 3.93 59.73
CA ARG A 454 -31.84 3.44 60.89
C ARG A 454 -33.08 2.65 60.47
N ASP A 455 -33.81 3.15 59.48
CA ASP A 455 -34.99 2.47 58.93
C ASP A 455 -34.59 1.19 58.19
N TRP A 456 -33.42 1.17 57.54
CA TRP A 456 -32.89 -0.02 56.90
C TRP A 456 -32.46 -1.10 57.88
N ILE A 457 -31.79 -0.72 58.98
CA ILE A 457 -31.44 -1.64 60.07
C ILE A 457 -32.70 -2.21 60.71
N ARG A 458 -33.71 -1.37 60.98
CA ARG A 458 -35.01 -1.80 61.52
C ARG A 458 -35.77 -2.73 60.59
N ALA A 459 -35.64 -2.54 59.27
CA ALA A 459 -36.23 -3.44 58.28
C ALA A 459 -35.46 -4.77 58.17
N PHE A 460 -34.20 -4.83 58.61
CA PHE A 460 -33.34 -6.01 58.61
C PHE A 460 -33.44 -6.86 59.88
N ASP A 461 -34.18 -6.43 60.90
CA ASP A 461 -34.46 -7.24 62.10
C ASP A 461 -35.23 -8.52 61.70
N MET A 462 -34.47 -9.60 61.43
CA MET A 462 -35.00 -10.96 61.48
C MET A 462 -35.47 -11.25 62.91
N PRO A 463 -36.62 -11.92 63.10
CA PRO A 463 -37.08 -12.28 64.42
C PRO A 463 -36.06 -13.23 65.09
N LEU A 464 -35.58 -12.84 66.27
CA LEU A 464 -34.84 -13.71 67.19
C LEU A 464 -35.75 -14.79 67.77
#